data_AF-A0A1M3NJ45-F1
#
_entry.id   AF-A0A1M3NJ45-F1
#
_cell.length_a   1.000
_cell.length_b   1.000
_cell.length_c   1.000
_cell.angle_alpha   90.00
_cell.angle_beta   90.00
_cell.angle_gamma   90.00
#
_symmetry.space_group_name_H-M   'P 1'
#
loop_
_entity.id
_entity.type
_entity.pdbx_description
1 polymer ?
#
loop_
_entity_poly.entity_id
_entity_poly.type
_entity_poly.pdbx_seq_one_letter_code
_entity_poly.pdbx_strand_id
1 'polypeptide(L)'
;MGRRQLIENGGEEGTMRLLLTTDSTTRRVLLTVGAALLVVLSSPPFGLWPLAFVALVPLHAALRNAGRRTRVREAAAIGFGFGVLVHLTFFHWLLAVPFVSAHHLAVLAAYLAVFSAVFVVIWSRLSGRFALPLVPAALVALDWIRGHAGFLACPWGTIGQTQSENLPLLQWASVGGEPLITFAVVSVNVAVAELLERGRSLRPIVTLGLVALGHVAGAAMMPATEGRPLRVAAVQPNIDPRAPRSDSDALRELTERAAATRPDLVVWPESTAGDTEHDFLALFRTRAIIDSVGVPVLFGSSSGSTSERGYNSLFFMTPGKPMPQPYRKVRLVPFAEYAPIGPAIGPRMFDTIPGDTRFTFDLDGVDVEPLLCFESLFADDVRVTASARPSVIALAVNDAWFGKSVAPELHNLVSAFRAVENRRPVVIASNGGPSTIFDASGRVVARARSFEPDVIVAAVRVDVPAGPYRRWGDAVPLGLIVTTVLLSFVGPFAERRRSAASTVLRAKAQLSCADHERSKRSAHTSSS
;
A
#
# COMPACT_ATOMS: atom_id res chain seq x y z
N MET A 1 -4.16 -70.06 15.85
CA MET A 1 -4.47 -68.85 16.66
C MET A 1 -3.60 -67.71 16.17
N GLY A 2 -4.11 -66.93 15.20
CA GLY A 2 -3.39 -65.82 14.58
C GLY A 2 -4.41 -64.97 13.84
N ARG A 3 -4.20 -63.64 13.86
CA ARG A 3 -5.09 -62.57 13.38
C ARG A 3 -6.28 -62.22 14.28
N ARG A 4 -6.03 -61.37 15.29
CA ARG A 4 -6.98 -60.36 15.78
C ARG A 4 -6.28 -59.46 16.80
N GLN A 5 -5.52 -58.48 16.30
CA GLN A 5 -5.08 -57.27 17.01
C GLN A 5 -4.08 -56.57 16.10
N LEU A 6 -4.55 -55.61 15.29
CA LEU A 6 -3.81 -54.52 14.62
C LEU A 6 -4.75 -53.84 13.61
N ILE A 7 -5.95 -53.48 14.04
CA ILE A 7 -6.84 -52.56 13.32
C ILE A 7 -7.50 -51.74 14.41
N GLU A 8 -6.83 -50.66 14.84
CA GLU A 8 -7.35 -49.52 15.60
C GLU A 8 -6.11 -48.77 16.09
N ASN A 9 -5.75 -47.67 15.40
CA ASN A 9 -4.78 -46.60 15.75
C ASN A 9 -4.05 -45.99 14.53
N GLY A 10 -4.45 -46.31 13.29
CA GLY A 10 -3.78 -45.79 12.08
C GLY A 10 -4.41 -44.55 11.42
N GLY A 11 -5.49 -43.98 11.97
CA GLY A 11 -6.33 -43.01 11.26
C GLY A 11 -5.74 -41.59 11.14
N GLU A 12 -5.14 -41.06 12.22
CA GLU A 12 -4.67 -39.66 12.24
C GLU A 12 -3.20 -39.50 11.80
N GLU A 13 -2.36 -40.51 12.01
CA GLU A 13 -0.98 -40.50 11.49
C GLU A 13 -0.90 -40.67 9.97
N GLY A 14 -1.91 -41.29 9.36
CA GLY A 14 -1.95 -41.57 7.92
C GLY A 14 -2.07 -40.31 7.05
N THR A 15 -2.91 -39.36 7.46
CA THR A 15 -3.13 -38.11 6.72
C THR A 15 -1.93 -37.16 6.84
N MET A 16 -1.22 -37.19 7.98
CA MET A 16 0.02 -36.43 8.17
C MET A 16 1.23 -37.08 7.47
N ARG A 17 1.21 -38.41 7.26
CA ARG A 17 2.22 -39.12 6.45
C ARG A 17 2.00 -38.99 4.94
N LEU A 18 0.78 -38.80 4.45
CA LEU A 18 0.52 -38.60 3.01
C LEU A 18 1.06 -37.24 2.50
N LEU A 19 1.18 -36.24 3.39
CA LEU A 19 1.87 -34.97 3.11
C LEU A 19 3.41 -35.09 3.14
N LEU A 20 3.95 -36.23 3.58
CA LEU A 20 5.38 -36.51 3.66
C LEU A 20 5.88 -37.40 2.50
N THR A 21 5.01 -37.87 1.61
CA THR A 21 5.36 -38.66 0.42
C THR A 21 5.43 -37.84 -0.87
N THR A 22 5.07 -36.56 -0.85
CA THR A 22 5.36 -35.65 -1.96
C THR A 22 6.86 -35.36 -2.03
N ASP A 23 7.44 -35.40 -3.23
CA ASP A 23 8.80 -34.91 -3.45
C ASP A 23 8.97 -33.52 -2.80
N SER A 24 10.12 -33.31 -2.15
CA SER A 24 10.46 -32.07 -1.45
C SER A 24 10.29 -30.84 -2.35
N THR A 25 10.45 -31.01 -3.66
CA THR A 25 10.20 -29.98 -4.68
C THR A 25 8.72 -29.68 -4.83
N THR A 26 7.87 -30.70 -5.04
CA THR A 26 6.42 -30.54 -5.20
C THR A 26 5.80 -29.83 -4.00
N ARG A 27 6.19 -30.22 -2.77
CA ARG A 27 5.71 -29.56 -1.55
C ARG A 27 6.05 -28.08 -1.52
N ARG A 28 7.28 -27.69 -1.90
CA ARG A 28 7.70 -26.29 -1.94
C ARG A 28 6.90 -25.49 -2.97
N VAL A 29 6.67 -26.07 -4.14
CA VAL A 29 5.85 -25.44 -5.19
C VAL A 29 4.44 -25.19 -4.68
N LEU A 30 3.78 -26.21 -4.10
CA LEU A 30 2.42 -26.07 -3.55
C LEU A 30 2.33 -25.01 -2.47
N LEU A 31 3.30 -24.95 -1.56
CA LEU A 31 3.35 -23.92 -0.51
C LEU A 31 3.57 -22.52 -1.08
N THR A 32 4.41 -22.39 -2.11
CA THR A 32 4.68 -21.11 -2.80
C THR A 32 3.42 -20.61 -3.52
N VAL A 33 2.73 -21.50 -4.24
CA VAL A 33 1.46 -21.20 -4.91
C VAL A 33 0.38 -20.85 -3.89
N GLY A 34 0.29 -21.61 -2.79
CA GLY A 34 -0.65 -21.34 -1.70
C GLY A 34 -0.44 -19.96 -1.07
N ALA A 35 0.82 -19.57 -0.83
CA ALA A 35 1.13 -18.22 -0.33
C ALA A 35 0.71 -17.13 -1.32
N ALA A 36 1.01 -17.29 -2.61
CA ALA A 36 0.62 -16.34 -3.65
C ALA A 36 -0.91 -16.19 -3.73
N LEU A 37 -1.65 -17.31 -3.66
CA LEU A 37 -3.10 -17.32 -3.64
C LEU A 37 -3.67 -16.56 -2.44
N LEU A 38 -3.12 -16.76 -1.24
CA LEU A 38 -3.57 -16.04 -0.04
C LEU A 38 -3.36 -14.52 -0.16
N VAL A 39 -2.25 -14.08 -0.76
CA VAL A 39 -2.03 -12.65 -1.04
C VAL A 39 -3.04 -12.11 -2.06
N VAL A 40 -3.27 -12.83 -3.15
CA VAL A 40 -4.26 -12.44 -4.17
C VAL A 40 -5.67 -12.34 -3.58
N LEU A 41 -6.09 -13.34 -2.81
CA LEU A 41 -7.41 -13.35 -2.17
C LEU A 41 -7.57 -12.25 -1.12
N SER A 42 -6.46 -11.78 -0.53
CA SER A 42 -6.50 -10.65 0.41
C SER A 42 -6.64 -9.28 -0.25
N SER A 43 -6.48 -9.21 -1.57
CA SER A 43 -6.63 -7.97 -2.36
C SER A 43 -7.99 -7.92 -3.07
N PRO A 44 -8.43 -6.75 -3.54
CA PRO A 44 -9.58 -6.66 -4.46
C PRO A 44 -9.37 -7.54 -5.71
N PRO A 45 -10.44 -8.15 -6.25
CA PRO A 45 -11.85 -7.91 -5.92
C PRO A 45 -12.37 -8.76 -4.73
N PHE A 46 -11.55 -9.65 -4.17
CA PHE A 46 -11.99 -10.57 -3.12
C PHE A 46 -12.05 -9.91 -1.75
N GLY A 47 -11.10 -9.03 -1.44
CA GLY A 47 -11.10 -8.22 -0.22
C GLY A 47 -10.99 -9.02 1.09
N LEU A 48 -10.50 -10.27 1.04
CA LEU A 48 -10.34 -11.11 2.25
C LEU A 48 -9.07 -10.72 3.02
N TRP A 49 -8.98 -9.45 3.40
CA TRP A 49 -7.83 -8.83 4.05
C TRP A 49 -7.29 -9.58 5.29
N PRO A 50 -8.08 -10.34 6.09
CA PRO A 50 -7.51 -11.10 7.21
C PRO A 50 -6.51 -12.16 6.76
N LEU A 51 -6.63 -12.68 5.53
CA LEU A 51 -5.72 -13.68 4.98
C LEU A 51 -4.28 -13.14 4.85
N ALA A 52 -4.10 -11.83 4.66
CA ALA A 52 -2.78 -11.21 4.53
C ALA A 52 -1.90 -11.44 5.77
N PHE A 53 -2.48 -11.55 6.97
CA PHE A 53 -1.75 -11.80 8.22
C PHE A 53 -1.11 -13.20 8.31
N VAL A 54 -1.55 -14.13 7.46
CA VAL A 54 -1.00 -15.51 7.41
C VAL A 54 -0.55 -15.91 6.00
N ALA A 55 -0.69 -15.03 5.01
CA ALA A 55 -0.42 -15.32 3.61
C ALA A 55 1.03 -15.73 3.32
N LEU A 56 1.99 -15.23 4.10
CA LEU A 56 3.41 -15.51 3.92
C LEU A 56 3.90 -16.69 4.77
N VAL A 57 3.05 -17.27 5.63
CA VAL A 57 3.40 -18.44 6.46
C VAL A 57 3.71 -19.67 5.60
N PRO A 58 2.93 -20.03 4.55
CA PRO A 58 3.28 -21.12 3.65
C PRO A 58 4.60 -20.87 2.91
N LEU A 59 4.87 -19.61 2.52
CA LEU A 59 6.12 -19.23 1.87
C LEU A 59 7.32 -19.48 2.77
N HIS A 60 7.21 -19.14 4.06
CA HIS A 60 8.24 -19.46 5.05
C HIS A 60 8.41 -20.98 5.24
N ALA A 61 7.31 -21.74 5.26
CA ALA A 61 7.37 -23.21 5.32
C ALA A 61 8.09 -23.81 4.10
N ALA A 62 7.95 -23.22 2.91
CA ALA A 62 8.68 -23.64 1.70
C ALA A 62 10.20 -23.44 1.81
N LEU A 63 10.66 -22.54 2.70
CA LEU A 63 12.09 -22.32 2.97
C LEU A 63 12.69 -23.34 3.93
N ARG A 64 11.92 -24.31 4.44
CA ARG A 64 12.40 -25.31 5.39
C ARG A 64 12.46 -26.68 4.72
N ASN A 65 13.66 -27.26 4.68
CA ASN A 65 13.88 -28.59 4.10
C ASN A 65 14.48 -29.53 5.14
N ALA A 66 13.63 -30.34 5.80
CA ALA A 66 14.05 -31.45 6.67
C ALA A 66 15.24 -31.11 7.60
N GLY A 67 15.17 -29.96 8.29
CA GLY A 67 16.20 -29.50 9.24
C GLY A 67 17.42 -28.77 8.64
N ARG A 68 17.51 -28.62 7.31
CA ARG A 68 18.58 -27.85 6.63
C ARG A 68 18.12 -26.46 6.25
N ARG A 69 19.04 -25.49 6.34
CA ARG A 69 18.84 -24.15 5.78
C ARG A 69 18.82 -24.22 4.25
N THR A 70 17.81 -23.61 3.66
CA THR A 70 17.68 -23.46 2.20
C THR A 70 18.84 -22.66 1.63
N ARG A 71 19.37 -23.09 0.48
CA ARG A 71 20.45 -22.39 -0.23
C ARG A 71 19.95 -21.03 -0.74
N VAL A 72 20.83 -20.02 -0.89
CA VAL A 72 20.43 -18.68 -1.40
C VAL A 72 19.68 -18.81 -2.72
N ARG A 73 20.22 -19.61 -3.64
CA ARG A 73 19.65 -19.81 -4.97
C ARG A 73 18.23 -20.40 -4.91
N GLU A 74 18.00 -21.34 -3.99
CA GLU A 74 16.67 -21.92 -3.78
C GLU A 74 15.70 -20.89 -3.16
N ALA A 75 16.13 -20.13 -2.16
CA ALA A 75 15.31 -19.08 -1.56
C ALA A 75 14.98 -17.98 -2.57
N ALA A 76 15.94 -17.58 -3.39
CA ALA A 76 15.74 -16.62 -4.48
C ALA A 76 14.76 -17.17 -5.52
N ALA A 77 14.88 -18.43 -5.93
CA ALA A 77 13.96 -19.06 -6.88
C ALA A 77 12.52 -19.16 -6.31
N ILE A 78 12.37 -19.52 -5.03
CA ILE A 78 11.06 -19.55 -4.35
C ILE A 78 10.45 -18.15 -4.30
N GLY A 79 11.22 -17.14 -3.87
CA GLY A 79 10.73 -15.77 -3.79
C GLY A 79 10.45 -15.15 -5.15
N PHE A 80 11.26 -15.45 -6.16
CA PHE A 80 11.01 -15.03 -7.53
C PHE A 80 9.74 -15.67 -8.10
N GLY A 81 9.57 -16.99 -7.92
CA GLY A 81 8.35 -17.69 -8.34
C GLY A 81 7.09 -17.16 -7.65
N PHE A 82 7.15 -16.98 -6.33
CA PHE A 82 6.07 -16.32 -5.56
C PHE A 82 5.75 -14.94 -6.12
N GLY A 83 6.79 -14.11 -6.32
CA GLY A 83 6.64 -12.76 -6.86
C GLY A 83 6.00 -12.78 -8.25
N VAL A 84 6.47 -13.63 -9.17
CA VAL A 84 5.89 -13.73 -10.52
C VAL A 84 4.40 -14.08 -10.46
N LEU A 85 4.02 -15.06 -9.63
CA LEU A 85 2.61 -15.45 -9.47
C LEU A 85 1.75 -14.27 -8.96
N VAL A 86 2.18 -13.61 -7.89
CA VAL A 86 1.44 -12.47 -7.32
C VAL A 86 1.31 -11.34 -8.33
N HIS A 87 2.42 -10.91 -8.96
CA HIS A 87 2.41 -9.73 -9.82
C HIS A 87 1.76 -9.98 -11.18
N LEU A 88 1.87 -11.18 -11.75
CA LEU A 88 1.10 -11.51 -12.96
C LEU A 88 -0.40 -11.48 -12.68
N THR A 89 -0.85 -12.01 -11.55
CA THR A 89 -2.27 -11.98 -11.18
C THR A 89 -2.73 -10.57 -10.85
N PHE A 90 -1.94 -9.80 -10.11
CA PHE A 90 -2.31 -8.43 -9.71
C PHE A 90 -2.35 -7.46 -10.90
N PHE A 91 -1.39 -7.55 -11.83
CA PHE A 91 -1.25 -6.62 -12.95
C PHE A 91 -1.81 -7.14 -14.29
N HIS A 92 -2.52 -8.27 -14.31
CA HIS A 92 -3.07 -8.83 -15.55
C HIS A 92 -4.00 -7.85 -16.31
N TRP A 93 -4.65 -6.93 -15.59
CA TRP A 93 -5.52 -5.91 -16.16
C TRP A 93 -4.78 -4.97 -17.13
N LEU A 94 -3.46 -4.85 -17.03
CA LEU A 94 -2.66 -4.06 -17.97
C LEU A 94 -2.80 -4.56 -19.41
N LEU A 95 -3.15 -5.83 -19.64
CA LEU A 95 -3.40 -6.37 -20.98
C LEU A 95 -4.61 -5.73 -21.68
N ALA A 96 -5.48 -5.01 -20.95
CA ALA A 96 -6.56 -4.22 -21.53
C ALA A 96 -6.07 -2.88 -22.12
N VAL A 97 -4.83 -2.46 -21.80
CA VAL A 97 -4.24 -1.22 -22.28
C VAL A 97 -3.68 -1.46 -23.70
N PRO A 98 -4.09 -0.68 -24.73
CA PRO A 98 -3.83 -1.02 -26.14
C PRO A 98 -2.37 -1.26 -26.56
N PHE A 99 -1.39 -0.71 -25.83
CA PHE A 99 0.03 -0.81 -26.14
C PHE A 99 0.79 -1.78 -25.23
N VAL A 100 0.12 -2.41 -24.26
CA VAL A 100 0.73 -3.38 -23.36
C VAL A 100 0.47 -4.79 -23.89
N SER A 101 1.52 -5.62 -23.89
CA SER A 101 1.44 -7.01 -24.34
C SER A 101 1.84 -7.96 -23.22
N ALA A 102 1.62 -9.27 -23.42
CA ALA A 102 2.05 -10.29 -22.47
C ALA A 102 3.56 -10.24 -22.17
N HIS A 103 4.38 -9.82 -23.14
CA HIS A 103 5.81 -9.62 -22.94
C HIS A 103 6.08 -8.48 -21.93
N HIS A 104 5.44 -7.32 -22.11
CA HIS A 104 5.57 -6.19 -21.19
C HIS A 104 5.12 -6.56 -19.76
N LEU A 105 3.99 -7.26 -19.65
CA LEU A 105 3.51 -7.76 -18.35
C LEU A 105 4.50 -8.74 -17.70
N ALA A 106 5.08 -9.67 -18.48
CA ALA A 106 6.08 -10.60 -17.98
C ALA A 106 7.35 -9.88 -17.49
N VAL A 107 7.81 -8.85 -18.20
CA VAL A 107 8.95 -8.02 -17.80
C VAL A 107 8.65 -7.27 -16.49
N LEU A 108 7.46 -6.64 -16.38
CA LEU A 108 7.04 -5.97 -15.15
C LEU A 108 6.96 -6.95 -13.97
N ALA A 109 6.33 -8.10 -14.16
CA ALA A 109 6.21 -9.12 -13.12
C ALA A 109 7.59 -9.67 -12.70
N ALA A 110 8.50 -9.88 -13.65
CA ALA A 110 9.86 -10.30 -13.35
C ALA A 110 10.64 -9.23 -12.57
N TYR A 111 10.53 -7.96 -12.96
CA TYR A 111 11.12 -6.82 -12.23
C TYR A 111 10.63 -6.78 -10.77
N LEU A 112 9.32 -6.82 -10.56
CA LEU A 112 8.73 -6.78 -9.22
C LEU A 112 9.04 -8.06 -8.40
N ALA A 113 9.14 -9.22 -9.06
CA ALA A 113 9.53 -10.47 -8.44
C ALA A 113 10.96 -10.47 -7.89
N VAL A 114 11.87 -9.60 -8.38
CA VAL A 114 13.21 -9.43 -7.79
C VAL A 114 13.11 -8.97 -6.34
N PHE A 115 12.21 -8.03 -6.03
CA PHE A 115 12.01 -7.57 -4.65
C PHE A 115 11.52 -8.71 -3.74
N SER A 116 10.60 -9.54 -4.25
CA SER A 116 10.13 -10.74 -3.56
C SER A 116 11.26 -11.76 -3.33
N ALA A 117 12.12 -11.98 -4.34
CA ALA A 117 13.29 -12.85 -4.23
C ALA A 117 14.27 -12.36 -3.16
N VAL A 118 14.58 -11.06 -3.14
CA VAL A 118 15.46 -10.45 -2.14
C VAL A 118 14.86 -10.57 -0.73
N PHE A 119 13.57 -10.26 -0.57
CA PHE A 119 12.86 -10.40 0.70
C PHE A 119 12.94 -11.83 1.24
N VAL A 120 12.63 -12.83 0.40
CA VAL A 120 12.64 -14.24 0.78
C VAL A 120 14.06 -14.72 1.11
N VAL A 121 15.08 -14.25 0.38
CA VAL A 121 16.49 -14.49 0.72
C VAL A 121 16.79 -13.92 2.10
N ILE A 122 16.42 -12.67 2.40
CA ILE A 122 16.64 -12.06 3.72
C ILE A 122 15.96 -12.88 4.83
N TRP A 123 14.69 -13.22 4.65
CA TRP A 123 13.94 -14.01 5.63
C TRP A 123 14.56 -15.40 5.84
N SER A 124 15.04 -16.06 4.80
CA SER A 124 15.71 -17.37 4.92
C SER A 124 16.97 -17.34 5.82
N ARG A 125 17.57 -16.15 6.00
CA ARG A 125 18.81 -15.95 6.77
C ARG A 125 18.57 -15.46 8.19
N LEU A 126 17.44 -14.81 8.43
CA LEU A 126 17.07 -14.32 9.74
C LEU A 126 16.34 -15.42 10.53
N SER A 127 16.59 -15.47 11.84
CA SER A 127 15.92 -16.44 12.73
C SER A 127 15.91 -15.95 14.18
N GLY A 128 14.94 -16.45 14.96
CA GLY A 128 14.78 -16.10 16.37
C GLY A 128 14.63 -14.60 16.58
N ARG A 129 15.35 -14.03 17.56
CA ARG A 129 15.20 -12.60 17.96
C ARG A 129 15.37 -11.59 16.85
N PHE A 130 16.10 -11.93 15.79
CA PHE A 130 16.35 -11.02 14.67
C PHE A 130 15.25 -11.09 13.61
N ALA A 131 14.50 -12.20 13.52
CA ALA A 131 13.48 -12.36 12.50
C ALA A 131 12.29 -11.42 12.72
N LEU A 132 11.73 -11.41 13.93
CA LEU A 132 10.57 -10.60 14.28
C LEU A 132 10.71 -9.11 13.96
N PRO A 133 11.83 -8.43 14.28
CA PRO A 133 12.01 -7.03 13.91
C PRO A 133 12.53 -6.82 12.48
N LEU A 134 13.51 -7.62 12.02
CA LEU A 134 14.24 -7.29 10.78
C LEU A 134 13.55 -7.81 9.52
N VAL A 135 12.73 -8.86 9.58
CA VAL A 135 12.00 -9.35 8.39
C VAL A 135 10.92 -8.35 7.95
N PRO A 136 10.04 -7.84 8.84
CA PRO A 136 9.10 -6.78 8.47
C PRO A 136 9.81 -5.51 8.00
N ALA A 137 10.87 -5.08 8.71
CA ALA A 137 11.65 -3.92 8.31
C ALA A 137 12.30 -4.07 6.92
N ALA A 138 12.74 -5.28 6.56
CA ALA A 138 13.28 -5.56 5.24
C ALA A 138 12.22 -5.45 4.14
N LEU A 139 11.00 -5.93 4.35
CA LEU A 139 9.94 -5.75 3.36
C LEU A 139 9.57 -4.27 3.20
N VAL A 140 9.45 -3.54 4.32
CA VAL A 140 9.19 -2.10 4.28
C VAL A 140 10.28 -1.35 3.50
N ALA A 141 11.56 -1.67 3.73
CA ALA A 141 12.66 -1.05 2.99
C ALA A 141 12.60 -1.38 1.49
N LEU A 142 12.25 -2.62 1.13
CA LEU A 142 12.10 -3.04 -0.27
C LEU A 142 10.92 -2.35 -0.95
N ASP A 143 9.78 -2.24 -0.27
CA ASP A 143 8.60 -1.50 -0.76
C ASP A 143 8.92 -0.01 -0.92
N TRP A 144 9.67 0.57 0.02
CA TRP A 144 10.12 1.96 -0.10
C TRP A 144 11.02 2.17 -1.32
N ILE A 145 12.01 1.30 -1.55
CA ILE A 145 12.87 1.35 -2.75
C ILE A 145 12.02 1.18 -4.02
N ARG A 146 11.08 0.23 -4.01
CA ARG A 146 10.16 -0.04 -5.13
C ARG A 146 9.29 1.18 -5.45
N GLY A 147 8.86 1.95 -4.44
CA GLY A 147 8.09 3.18 -4.61
C GLY A 147 8.91 4.41 -5.02
N HIS A 148 10.24 4.37 -4.88
CA HIS A 148 11.14 5.50 -5.14
C HIS A 148 12.15 5.25 -6.27
N ALA A 149 11.95 4.20 -7.09
CA ALA A 149 12.85 3.80 -8.17
C ALA A 149 12.76 4.68 -9.44
N GLY A 150 12.55 6.00 -9.28
CA GLY A 150 12.42 6.93 -10.40
C GLY A 150 11.26 6.57 -11.34
N PHE A 151 11.52 6.46 -12.64
CA PHE A 151 10.49 6.05 -13.62
C PHE A 151 10.10 4.57 -13.51
N LEU A 152 10.86 3.75 -12.79
CA LEU A 152 10.52 2.35 -12.48
C LEU A 152 9.69 2.22 -11.20
N ALA A 153 9.40 3.35 -10.53
CA ALA A 153 8.66 3.33 -9.30
C ALA A 153 7.28 2.70 -9.49
N CYS A 154 6.95 1.75 -8.62
CA CYS A 154 5.67 1.07 -8.59
C CYS A 154 5.26 0.88 -7.12
N PRO A 155 4.65 1.87 -6.47
CA PRO A 155 4.19 1.75 -5.08
C PRO A 155 2.87 0.97 -4.93
N TRP A 156 2.48 0.16 -5.91
CA TRP A 156 1.15 -0.46 -5.98
C TRP A 156 1.20 -1.98 -5.79
N GLY A 157 0.19 -2.57 -5.15
CA GLY A 157 0.15 -4.01 -4.88
C GLY A 157 1.07 -4.47 -3.74
N THR A 158 1.29 -3.62 -2.73
CA THR A 158 1.98 -4.03 -1.50
C THR A 158 1.06 -4.90 -0.63
N ILE A 159 1.64 -5.67 0.29
CA ILE A 159 0.84 -6.42 1.26
C ILE A 159 0.14 -5.48 2.27
N GLY A 160 0.68 -4.30 2.54
CA GLY A 160 0.04 -3.30 3.41
C GLY A 160 -1.28 -2.80 2.84
N GLN A 161 -1.35 -2.58 1.52
CA GLN A 161 -2.53 -2.13 0.80
C GLN A 161 -3.75 -3.05 0.95
N THR A 162 -3.54 -4.34 1.23
CA THR A 162 -4.63 -5.29 1.52
C THR A 162 -5.49 -4.85 2.72
N GLN A 163 -4.96 -3.99 3.60
CA GLN A 163 -5.63 -3.53 4.81
C GLN A 163 -6.44 -2.24 4.62
N SER A 164 -6.70 -1.80 3.39
CA SER A 164 -7.50 -0.59 3.09
C SER A 164 -8.88 -0.58 3.76
N GLU A 165 -9.48 -1.76 3.97
CA GLU A 165 -10.80 -1.90 4.61
C GLU A 165 -10.72 -2.17 6.13
N ASN A 166 -9.53 -2.47 6.65
CA ASN A 166 -9.31 -2.68 8.09
C ASN A 166 -9.13 -1.31 8.77
N LEU A 167 -10.22 -0.56 8.91
CA LEU A 167 -10.22 0.83 9.41
C LEU A 167 -9.43 1.02 10.72
N PRO A 168 -9.53 0.13 11.73
CA PRO A 168 -8.74 0.26 12.95
C PRO A 168 -7.23 0.23 12.67
N LEU A 169 -6.73 -0.75 11.91
CA LEU A 169 -5.31 -0.82 11.58
C LEU A 169 -4.90 0.32 10.64
N LEU A 170 -5.78 0.70 9.71
CA LEU A 170 -5.55 1.77 8.74
C LEU A 170 -5.22 3.09 9.45
N GLN A 171 -5.79 3.38 10.63
CA GLN A 171 -5.51 4.63 11.38
C GLN A 171 -4.02 4.85 11.67
N TRP A 172 -3.20 3.79 11.72
CA TRP A 172 -1.76 3.90 11.88
C TRP A 172 -1.05 4.52 10.66
N ALA A 173 -1.69 4.55 9.49
CA ALA A 173 -1.19 5.30 8.34
C ALA A 173 -1.06 6.81 8.63
N SER A 174 -1.90 7.36 9.52
CA SER A 174 -1.76 8.75 9.97
C SER A 174 -0.48 9.02 10.77
N VAL A 175 0.17 7.96 11.26
CA VAL A 175 1.42 8.03 12.03
C VAL A 175 2.63 7.73 11.14
N GLY A 176 2.65 6.58 10.47
CA GLY A 176 3.82 6.08 9.74
C GLY A 176 3.56 5.73 8.27
N GLY A 177 2.42 6.15 7.73
CA GLY A 177 1.99 5.79 6.38
C GLY A 177 1.67 4.31 6.21
N GLU A 178 1.40 3.92 4.97
CA GLU A 178 1.31 2.52 4.55
C GLU A 178 2.47 1.62 5.06
N PRO A 179 3.74 2.08 5.11
CA PRO A 179 4.85 1.26 5.63
C PRO A 179 4.64 0.67 7.02
N LEU A 180 3.99 1.39 7.94
CA LEU A 180 3.74 0.90 9.30
C LEU A 180 2.72 -0.26 9.31
N ILE A 181 1.77 -0.23 8.38
CA ILE A 181 0.77 -1.29 8.21
C ILE A 181 1.43 -2.52 7.60
N THR A 182 2.27 -2.35 6.57
CA THR A 182 3.12 -3.45 6.04
C THR A 182 3.95 -4.09 7.15
N PHE A 183 4.58 -3.28 8.01
CA PHE A 183 5.35 -3.79 9.14
C PHE A 183 4.49 -4.65 10.08
N ALA A 184 3.29 -4.19 10.44
CA ALA A 184 2.37 -4.92 11.33
C ALA A 184 1.90 -6.25 10.72
N VAL A 185 1.49 -6.26 9.44
CA VAL A 185 1.00 -7.46 8.75
C VAL A 185 2.11 -8.52 8.64
N VAL A 186 3.33 -8.12 8.26
CA VAL A 186 4.45 -9.05 8.15
C VAL A 186 4.92 -9.53 9.53
N SER A 187 4.82 -8.70 10.57
CA SER A 187 5.16 -9.09 11.95
C SER A 187 4.29 -10.26 12.42
N VAL A 188 3.00 -10.28 12.08
CA VAL A 188 2.11 -11.40 12.40
C VAL A 188 2.51 -12.65 11.62
N ASN A 189 2.79 -12.54 10.32
CA ASN A 189 3.26 -13.68 9.52
C ASN A 189 4.53 -14.32 10.12
N VAL A 190 5.51 -13.50 10.51
CA VAL A 190 6.76 -13.96 11.12
C VAL A 190 6.50 -14.57 12.50
N ALA A 191 5.62 -13.98 13.31
CA ALA A 191 5.27 -14.50 14.63
C ALA A 191 4.57 -15.87 14.55
N VAL A 192 3.60 -16.02 13.64
CA VAL A 192 2.91 -17.30 13.39
C VAL A 192 3.90 -18.34 12.89
N ALA A 193 4.76 -17.98 11.92
CA ALA A 193 5.80 -18.87 11.43
C ALA A 193 6.76 -19.34 12.55
N GLU A 194 7.18 -18.44 13.45
CA GLU A 194 8.05 -18.81 14.58
C GLU A 194 7.35 -19.71 15.60
N LEU A 195 6.05 -19.48 15.89
CA LEU A 195 5.26 -20.34 16.77
C LEU A 195 5.12 -21.76 16.21
N LEU A 196 4.86 -21.89 14.90
CA LEU A 196 4.75 -23.19 14.24
C LEU A 196 6.07 -23.96 14.25
N GLU A 197 7.21 -23.26 14.16
CA GLU A 197 8.53 -23.91 14.16
C GLU A 197 9.04 -24.27 15.55
N ARG A 198 8.82 -23.40 16.54
CA ARG A 198 9.51 -23.46 17.84
C ARG A 198 8.56 -23.74 19.01
N GLY A 199 7.27 -23.83 18.75
CA GLY A 199 6.25 -23.95 19.79
C GLY A 199 6.12 -22.67 20.62
N ARG A 200 5.91 -22.82 21.94
CA ARG A 200 5.59 -21.71 22.85
C ARG A 200 6.82 -20.86 23.19
N SER A 201 7.06 -19.83 22.38
CA SER A 201 7.98 -18.72 22.68
C SER A 201 7.19 -17.48 23.07
N LEU A 202 7.63 -16.74 24.10
CA LEU A 202 6.96 -15.50 24.52
C LEU A 202 7.04 -14.40 23.46
N ARG A 203 8.11 -14.35 22.65
CA ARG A 203 8.33 -13.27 21.67
C ARG A 203 7.22 -13.16 20.62
N PRO A 204 6.89 -14.21 19.86
CA PRO A 204 5.78 -14.13 18.90
C PRO A 204 4.44 -13.85 19.59
N ILE A 205 4.19 -14.38 20.79
CA ILE A 205 2.96 -14.07 21.56
C ILE A 205 2.88 -12.57 21.87
N VAL A 206 3.98 -11.96 22.33
CA VAL A 206 4.07 -10.52 22.57
C VAL A 206 3.86 -9.73 21.27
N THR A 207 4.49 -10.14 20.16
CA THR A 207 4.27 -9.49 18.85
C THR A 207 2.81 -9.53 18.42
N LEU A 208 2.14 -10.68 18.54
CA LEU A 208 0.72 -10.82 18.25
C LEU A 208 -0.13 -9.93 19.17
N GLY A 209 0.18 -9.91 20.47
CA GLY A 209 -0.47 -9.05 21.45
C GLY A 209 -0.31 -7.55 21.15
N LEU A 210 0.88 -7.12 20.69
CA LEU A 210 1.14 -5.74 20.29
C LEU A 210 0.38 -5.34 19.03
N VAL A 211 0.29 -6.22 18.03
CA VAL A 211 -0.50 -5.94 16.81
C VAL A 211 -2.00 -5.91 17.13
N ALA A 212 -2.48 -6.79 18.01
CA ALA A 212 -3.86 -6.78 18.49
C ALA A 212 -4.18 -5.51 19.29
N LEU A 213 -3.28 -5.10 20.20
CA LEU A 213 -3.39 -3.82 20.90
C LEU A 213 -3.35 -2.64 19.92
N GLY A 214 -2.55 -2.74 18.86
CA GLY A 214 -2.52 -1.78 17.76
C GLY A 214 -3.89 -1.61 17.10
N HIS A 215 -4.65 -2.68 16.89
CA HIS A 215 -6.02 -2.57 16.35
C HIS A 215 -6.94 -1.81 17.33
N VAL A 216 -6.87 -2.12 18.63
CA VAL A 216 -7.68 -1.43 19.65
C VAL A 216 -7.33 0.06 19.72
N ALA A 217 -6.04 0.38 19.76
CA ALA A 217 -5.56 1.77 19.76
C ALA A 217 -5.93 2.51 18.46
N GLY A 218 -5.83 1.84 17.32
CA GLY A 218 -6.23 2.39 16.03
C GLY A 218 -7.73 2.69 15.96
N ALA A 219 -8.58 1.81 16.49
CA ALA A 219 -10.02 2.09 16.65
C ALA A 219 -10.28 3.33 17.53
N ALA A 220 -9.50 3.52 18.60
CA ALA A 220 -9.57 4.72 19.44
C ALA A 220 -9.02 5.99 18.77
N MET A 221 -8.19 5.87 17.72
CA MET A 221 -7.63 6.98 16.95
C MET A 221 -8.55 7.47 15.81
N MET A 222 -9.72 6.85 15.63
CA MET A 222 -10.68 7.26 14.60
C MET A 222 -11.05 8.75 14.78
N PRO A 223 -11.06 9.56 13.72
CA PRO A 223 -11.52 10.94 13.79
C PRO A 223 -12.94 11.03 14.36
N ALA A 224 -13.20 12.10 15.11
CA ALA A 224 -14.56 12.46 15.49
C ALA A 224 -15.41 12.76 14.24
N THR A 225 -16.72 12.54 14.35
CA THR A 225 -17.68 12.81 13.27
C THR A 225 -18.16 14.27 13.24
N GLU A 226 -17.77 15.07 14.24
CA GLU A 226 -18.06 16.50 14.36
C GLU A 226 -17.02 17.35 13.61
N GLY A 227 -17.37 18.59 13.29
CA GLY A 227 -16.49 19.53 12.56
C GLY A 227 -17.19 20.24 11.41
N ARG A 228 -16.47 21.13 10.70
CA ARG A 228 -16.97 21.87 9.54
C ARG A 228 -17.38 20.90 8.42
N PRO A 229 -18.69 20.80 8.08
CA PRO A 229 -19.10 20.02 6.92
C PRO A 229 -18.68 20.73 5.62
N LEU A 230 -18.30 19.92 4.63
CA LEU A 230 -18.23 20.30 3.22
C LEU A 230 -19.00 19.25 2.43
N ARG A 231 -19.93 19.66 1.60
CA ARG A 231 -20.72 18.77 0.77
C ARG A 231 -20.11 18.69 -0.62
N VAL A 232 -19.60 17.52 -0.96
CA VAL A 232 -18.89 17.30 -2.22
C VAL A 232 -19.66 16.35 -3.11
N ALA A 233 -19.57 16.58 -4.42
CA ALA A 233 -20.14 15.73 -5.45
C ALA A 233 -19.05 15.25 -6.42
N ALA A 234 -19.11 13.98 -6.82
CA ALA A 234 -18.28 13.43 -7.89
C ALA A 234 -19.16 13.01 -9.06
N VAL A 235 -18.81 13.47 -10.26
CA VAL A 235 -19.50 13.13 -11.51
C VAL A 235 -18.76 12.00 -12.20
N GLN A 236 -19.51 10.97 -12.61
CA GLN A 236 -19.00 9.83 -13.36
C GLN A 236 -19.76 9.71 -14.68
N PRO A 237 -19.23 10.23 -15.80
CA PRO A 237 -19.95 10.25 -17.06
C PRO A 237 -19.80 8.95 -17.88
N ASN A 238 -18.80 8.10 -17.57
CA ASN A 238 -18.53 6.85 -18.29
C ASN A 238 -18.32 7.05 -19.81
N ILE A 239 -17.58 8.09 -20.17
CA ILE A 239 -17.25 8.43 -21.56
C ILE A 239 -16.13 7.51 -22.05
N ASP A 240 -16.24 6.95 -23.25
CA ASP A 240 -15.12 6.18 -23.83
C ASP A 240 -13.94 7.12 -24.11
N PRO A 241 -12.77 6.92 -23.47
CA PRO A 241 -11.61 7.79 -23.68
C PRO A 241 -11.04 7.70 -25.10
N ARG A 242 -11.47 6.72 -25.91
CA ARG A 242 -11.04 6.51 -27.30
C ARG A 242 -11.95 7.19 -28.32
N ALA A 243 -13.14 7.64 -27.91
CA ALA A 243 -14.09 8.29 -28.80
C ALA A 243 -13.70 9.76 -29.06
N PRO A 244 -14.03 10.33 -30.24
CA PRO A 244 -13.90 11.77 -30.49
C PRO A 244 -14.68 12.55 -29.41
N ARG A 245 -14.01 13.48 -28.74
CA ARG A 245 -14.54 14.19 -27.56
C ARG A 245 -15.77 15.04 -27.92
N SER A 246 -16.98 14.57 -27.62
CA SER A 246 -18.20 15.38 -27.82
C SER A 246 -19.39 15.03 -26.92
N ASP A 247 -19.18 14.55 -25.68
CA ASP A 247 -20.30 14.18 -24.80
C ASP A 247 -20.60 15.24 -23.72
N SER A 248 -20.64 16.52 -24.15
CA SER A 248 -20.93 17.65 -23.25
C SER A 248 -22.33 17.59 -22.65
N ASP A 249 -23.28 16.92 -23.33
CA ASP A 249 -24.66 16.81 -22.84
C ASP A 249 -24.77 15.85 -21.65
N ALA A 250 -24.12 14.68 -21.70
CA ALA A 250 -24.06 13.78 -20.56
C ALA A 250 -23.40 14.44 -19.34
N LEU A 251 -22.29 15.17 -19.57
CA LEU A 251 -21.60 15.89 -18.50
C LEU A 251 -22.47 17.02 -17.91
N ARG A 252 -23.21 17.74 -18.76
CA ARG A 252 -24.18 18.76 -18.33
C ARG A 252 -25.29 18.15 -17.48
N GLU A 253 -25.96 17.10 -17.96
CA GLU A 253 -27.06 16.44 -17.25
C GLU A 253 -26.62 15.94 -15.86
N LEU A 254 -25.48 15.27 -15.79
CA LEU A 254 -24.95 14.77 -14.52
C LEU A 254 -24.55 15.91 -13.58
N THR A 255 -24.01 17.00 -14.12
CA THR A 255 -23.65 18.18 -13.30
C THR A 255 -24.91 18.89 -12.78
N GLU A 256 -25.96 19.02 -13.59
CA GLU A 256 -27.26 19.54 -13.16
C GLU A 256 -27.88 18.66 -12.06
N ARG A 257 -27.81 17.32 -12.20
CA ARG A 257 -28.22 16.37 -11.17
C ARG A 257 -27.42 16.53 -9.88
N ALA A 258 -26.09 16.71 -9.98
CA ALA A 258 -25.24 16.98 -8.83
C ALA A 258 -25.65 18.28 -8.15
N ALA A 259 -25.81 19.37 -8.91
CA ALA A 259 -26.17 20.69 -8.43
C ALA A 259 -27.56 20.76 -7.79
N ALA A 260 -28.52 19.95 -8.26
CA ALA A 260 -29.84 19.82 -7.63
C ALA A 260 -29.75 19.38 -6.17
N THR A 261 -28.68 18.68 -5.80
CA THR A 261 -28.44 18.33 -4.40
C THR A 261 -27.91 19.51 -3.59
N ARG A 262 -27.36 20.57 -4.19
CA ARG A 262 -26.65 21.70 -3.54
C ARG A 262 -25.35 21.30 -2.84
N PRO A 263 -24.35 20.79 -3.57
CA PRO A 263 -22.99 20.61 -3.06
C PRO A 263 -22.26 21.96 -3.00
N ASP A 264 -21.25 22.03 -2.15
CA ASP A 264 -20.30 23.16 -2.07
C ASP A 264 -19.20 23.05 -3.15
N LEU A 265 -18.92 21.82 -3.62
CA LEU A 265 -17.92 21.51 -4.63
C LEU A 265 -18.38 20.34 -5.52
N VAL A 266 -18.25 20.48 -6.83
CA VAL A 266 -18.38 19.38 -7.80
C VAL A 266 -17.01 19.04 -8.37
N VAL A 267 -16.70 17.76 -8.51
CA VAL A 267 -15.45 17.27 -9.11
C VAL A 267 -15.79 16.46 -10.35
N TRP A 268 -15.18 16.84 -11.48
CA TRP A 268 -15.23 16.09 -12.73
C TRP A 268 -13.97 15.25 -12.93
N PRO A 269 -14.05 14.15 -13.69
CA PRO A 269 -12.90 13.29 -13.94
C PRO A 269 -11.82 13.92 -14.83
N GLU A 270 -10.71 13.19 -14.95
CA GLU A 270 -9.58 13.55 -15.80
C GLU A 270 -9.97 13.53 -17.29
N SER A 271 -9.56 14.57 -18.02
CA SER A 271 -9.76 14.75 -19.47
C SER A 271 -11.21 14.86 -19.98
N THR A 272 -12.24 14.96 -19.13
CA THR A 272 -13.64 14.97 -19.61
C THR A 272 -14.09 16.32 -20.16
N ALA A 273 -13.43 17.43 -19.81
CA ALA A 273 -13.76 18.77 -20.31
C ALA A 273 -13.15 19.08 -21.69
N GLY A 274 -12.34 18.18 -22.25
CA GLY A 274 -11.58 18.42 -23.48
C GLY A 274 -10.32 19.25 -23.26
N ASP A 275 -9.83 19.91 -24.32
CA ASP A 275 -8.68 20.81 -24.26
C ASP A 275 -9.14 22.25 -24.02
N THR A 276 -9.44 22.58 -22.78
CA THR A 276 -9.90 23.93 -22.42
C THR A 276 -8.79 24.99 -22.42
N GLU A 277 -7.53 24.60 -22.68
CA GLU A 277 -6.41 25.54 -22.77
C GLU A 277 -6.27 26.11 -24.18
N HIS A 278 -6.50 25.29 -25.21
CA HIS A 278 -6.28 25.66 -26.61
C HIS A 278 -7.56 25.70 -27.45
N ASP A 279 -8.65 25.07 -27.00
CA ASP A 279 -9.96 25.13 -27.66
C ASP A 279 -10.93 26.06 -26.91
N PHE A 280 -11.14 27.25 -27.49
CA PHE A 280 -12.06 28.24 -26.96
C PHE A 280 -13.50 27.72 -26.85
N LEU A 281 -13.94 26.86 -27.76
CA LEU A 281 -15.30 26.30 -27.73
C LEU A 281 -15.45 25.30 -26.58
N ALA A 282 -14.43 24.48 -26.30
CA ALA A 282 -14.40 23.59 -25.14
C ALA A 282 -14.45 24.38 -23.83
N LEU A 283 -13.66 25.45 -23.72
CA LEU A 283 -13.69 26.34 -22.56
C LEU A 283 -15.05 27.02 -22.40
N PHE A 284 -15.62 27.56 -23.48
CA PHE A 284 -16.93 28.23 -23.46
C PHE A 284 -18.05 27.29 -23.03
N ARG A 285 -18.10 26.06 -23.58
CA ARG A 285 -19.10 25.04 -23.19
C ARG A 285 -18.96 24.65 -21.72
N THR A 286 -17.74 24.40 -21.27
CA THR A 286 -17.44 24.08 -19.86
C THR A 286 -17.90 25.21 -18.95
N ARG A 287 -17.58 26.46 -19.32
CA ARG A 287 -17.99 27.64 -18.57
C ARG A 287 -19.51 27.79 -18.51
N ALA A 288 -20.21 27.59 -19.63
CA ALA A 288 -21.66 27.68 -19.70
C ALA A 288 -22.34 26.68 -18.76
N ILE A 289 -21.84 25.44 -18.67
CA ILE A 289 -22.35 24.42 -17.73
C ILE A 289 -22.10 24.88 -16.28
N ILE A 290 -20.90 25.36 -15.96
CA ILE A 290 -20.53 25.73 -14.59
C ILE A 290 -21.30 26.97 -14.11
N ASP A 291 -21.45 27.98 -14.96
CA ASP A 291 -22.23 29.17 -14.63
C ASP A 291 -23.74 28.86 -14.53
N SER A 292 -24.28 27.91 -15.32
CA SER A 292 -25.70 27.56 -15.26
C SER A 292 -26.07 26.83 -13.97
N VAL A 293 -25.18 25.98 -13.45
CA VAL A 293 -25.43 25.24 -12.20
C VAL A 293 -25.11 26.04 -10.95
N GLY A 294 -24.27 27.08 -11.04
CA GLY A 294 -24.00 27.99 -9.93
C GLY A 294 -23.20 27.37 -8.77
N VAL A 295 -22.44 26.29 -9.02
CA VAL A 295 -21.58 25.62 -8.03
C VAL A 295 -20.13 25.62 -8.49
N PRO A 296 -19.13 25.82 -7.60
CA PRO A 296 -17.71 25.65 -7.92
C PRO A 296 -17.39 24.24 -8.44
N VAL A 297 -16.61 24.15 -9.51
CA VAL A 297 -16.24 22.88 -10.15
C VAL A 297 -14.73 22.76 -10.29
N LEU A 298 -14.17 21.63 -9.86
CA LEU A 298 -12.83 21.19 -10.23
C LEU A 298 -12.95 20.21 -11.40
N PHE A 299 -12.25 20.42 -12.51
CA PHE A 299 -12.35 19.56 -13.69
C PHE A 299 -11.02 19.29 -14.38
N GLY A 300 -10.91 18.10 -14.97
CA GLY A 300 -9.76 17.69 -15.76
C GLY A 300 -9.85 18.16 -17.22
N SER A 301 -8.76 18.75 -17.67
CA SER A 301 -8.51 19.13 -19.06
C SER A 301 -7.20 18.50 -19.50
N SER A 302 -7.12 18.07 -20.76
CA SER A 302 -5.87 17.52 -21.30
C SER A 302 -5.61 18.08 -22.68
N SER A 303 -4.49 18.80 -22.77
CA SER A 303 -3.91 19.32 -24.00
C SER A 303 -2.75 18.45 -24.46
N GLY A 304 -2.48 18.45 -25.77
CA GLY A 304 -1.39 17.70 -26.39
C GLY A 304 -1.80 16.41 -27.11
N SER A 305 -0.90 15.96 -27.97
CA SER A 305 -1.03 14.76 -28.81
C SER A 305 0.35 14.07 -28.94
N THR A 306 0.46 13.05 -29.78
CA THR A 306 1.77 12.43 -30.09
C THR A 306 2.70 13.35 -30.90
N SER A 307 2.16 14.39 -31.55
CA SER A 307 2.89 15.35 -32.39
C SER A 307 3.05 16.73 -31.77
N GLU A 308 2.28 17.07 -30.73
CA GLU A 308 2.32 18.38 -30.07
C GLU A 308 2.29 18.21 -28.56
N ARG A 309 3.24 18.85 -27.87
CA ARG A 309 3.35 18.72 -26.43
C ARG A 309 2.28 19.54 -25.73
N GLY A 310 1.67 18.97 -24.68
CA GLY A 310 0.68 19.65 -23.86
C GLY A 310 0.72 19.21 -22.40
N TYR A 311 -0.29 19.62 -21.64
CA TYR A 311 -0.40 19.36 -20.21
C TYR A 311 -1.64 18.55 -19.91
N ASN A 312 -1.54 17.74 -18.85
CA ASN A 312 -2.68 17.17 -18.17
C ASN A 312 -2.95 18.05 -16.93
N SER A 313 -4.09 18.73 -16.92
CA SER A 313 -4.33 19.87 -16.03
C SER A 313 -5.65 19.71 -15.27
N LEU A 314 -5.68 20.20 -14.03
CA LEU A 314 -6.90 20.46 -13.27
C LEU A 314 -7.16 21.96 -13.20
N PHE A 315 -8.36 22.33 -13.60
CA PHE A 315 -8.89 23.68 -13.49
C PHE A 315 -9.90 23.75 -12.36
N PHE A 316 -9.87 24.85 -11.61
CA PHE A 316 -10.86 25.15 -10.60
C PHE A 316 -11.65 26.38 -11.01
N MET A 317 -12.95 26.26 -11.18
CA MET A 317 -13.78 27.34 -11.68
C MET A 317 -14.92 27.63 -10.71
N THR A 318 -14.99 28.88 -10.27
CA THR A 318 -16.12 29.39 -9.48
C THR A 318 -17.04 30.20 -10.39
N PRO A 319 -18.38 29.99 -10.32
CA PRO A 319 -19.35 30.75 -11.10
C PRO A 319 -19.16 32.26 -10.95
N GLY A 320 -19.27 32.99 -12.05
CA GLY A 320 -19.03 34.44 -12.14
C GLY A 320 -17.60 34.93 -11.86
N LYS A 321 -16.65 34.08 -11.43
CA LYS A 321 -15.25 34.50 -11.13
C LYS A 321 -14.27 34.13 -12.25
N PRO A 322 -13.15 34.87 -12.41
CA PRO A 322 -12.05 34.48 -13.27
C PRO A 322 -11.48 33.11 -12.89
N MET A 323 -10.97 32.38 -13.88
CA MET A 323 -10.30 31.09 -13.65
C MET A 323 -8.86 31.33 -13.15
N PRO A 324 -8.45 30.76 -12.00
CA PRO A 324 -7.07 30.79 -11.55
C PRO A 324 -6.16 29.96 -12.46
N GLN A 325 -4.86 30.01 -12.19
CA GLN A 325 -3.88 29.12 -12.83
C GLN A 325 -4.27 27.65 -12.63
N PRO A 326 -4.18 26.80 -13.67
CA PRO A 326 -4.42 25.36 -13.52
C PRO A 326 -3.32 24.68 -12.72
N TYR A 327 -3.69 23.64 -11.98
CA TYR A 327 -2.74 22.65 -11.48
C TYR A 327 -2.34 21.74 -12.64
N ARG A 328 -1.04 21.54 -12.87
CA ARG A 328 -0.52 20.67 -13.94
C ARG A 328 0.05 19.42 -13.31
N LYS A 329 -0.31 18.25 -13.86
CA LYS A 329 0.15 16.94 -13.39
C LYS A 329 1.67 16.91 -13.32
N VAL A 330 2.21 16.70 -12.12
CA VAL A 330 3.64 16.71 -11.86
C VAL A 330 4.23 15.32 -12.05
N ARG A 331 3.57 14.27 -11.55
CA ARG A 331 4.02 12.90 -11.73
C ARG A 331 3.26 12.21 -12.87
N LEU A 332 3.96 12.15 -14.00
CA LEU A 332 3.48 11.51 -15.22
C LEU A 332 3.61 9.98 -15.15
N VAL A 333 2.73 9.28 -15.87
CA VAL A 333 2.75 7.83 -16.07
C VAL A 333 3.84 7.46 -17.08
N PRO A 334 4.89 6.73 -16.67
CA PRO A 334 5.94 6.28 -17.59
C PRO A 334 5.37 5.42 -18.71
N PHE A 335 5.87 5.60 -19.94
CA PHE A 335 5.45 4.90 -21.17
C PHE A 335 4.01 5.18 -21.64
N ALA A 336 3.18 5.87 -20.85
CA ALA A 336 1.88 6.35 -21.32
C ALA A 336 1.95 7.84 -21.70
N GLU A 337 2.43 8.67 -20.78
CA GLU A 337 2.46 10.14 -20.93
C GLU A 337 3.83 10.67 -21.40
N TYR A 338 4.89 9.89 -21.25
CA TYR A 338 6.24 10.23 -21.74
C TYR A 338 7.12 8.99 -21.93
N ALA A 339 8.22 9.12 -22.68
CA ALA A 339 9.22 8.07 -22.88
C ALA A 339 10.45 8.29 -21.97
N PRO A 340 10.70 7.44 -20.95
CA PRO A 340 11.78 7.68 -19.98
C PRO A 340 13.20 7.51 -20.52
N ILE A 341 13.42 6.64 -21.52
CA ILE A 341 14.76 6.27 -22.04
C ILE A 341 14.89 6.64 -23.53
N GLY A 342 14.43 7.84 -23.88
CA GLY A 342 14.44 8.37 -25.24
C GLY A 342 13.31 7.81 -26.13
N PRO A 343 13.08 8.41 -27.31
CA PRO A 343 11.91 8.12 -28.15
C PRO A 343 11.94 6.73 -28.82
N ALA A 344 13.10 6.04 -28.79
CA ALA A 344 13.28 4.73 -29.43
C ALA A 344 12.91 3.55 -28.51
N ILE A 345 12.72 3.77 -27.21
CA ILE A 345 12.52 2.70 -26.22
C ILE A 345 11.11 2.83 -25.60
N GLY A 346 10.17 2.12 -26.21
CA GLY A 346 8.82 1.88 -25.69
C GLY A 346 7.73 2.74 -26.34
N PRO A 347 6.47 2.27 -26.35
CA PRO A 347 5.34 3.06 -26.82
C PRO A 347 5.15 4.31 -25.95
N ARG A 348 4.58 5.38 -26.52
CA ARG A 348 4.02 6.53 -25.79
C ARG A 348 2.66 6.87 -26.37
N MET A 349 1.65 7.04 -25.53
CA MET A 349 0.30 7.42 -25.96
C MET A 349 0.19 8.95 -26.13
N PHE A 350 0.86 9.70 -25.26
CA PHE A 350 0.92 11.16 -25.26
C PHE A 350 2.37 11.65 -25.16
N ASP A 351 2.60 12.92 -25.50
CA ASP A 351 3.85 13.64 -25.23
C ASP A 351 3.58 14.78 -24.25
N THR A 352 3.34 14.42 -22.98
CA THR A 352 2.90 15.34 -21.92
C THR A 352 4.09 16.00 -21.22
N ILE A 353 3.95 17.28 -20.92
CA ILE A 353 4.92 18.06 -20.14
C ILE A 353 4.53 17.96 -18.66
N PRO A 354 5.47 17.62 -17.76
CA PRO A 354 5.19 17.63 -16.32
C PRO A 354 5.00 19.07 -15.82
N GLY A 355 4.07 19.23 -14.88
CA GLY A 355 3.95 20.43 -14.06
C GLY A 355 5.17 20.61 -13.14
N ASP A 356 5.38 21.84 -12.68
CA ASP A 356 6.53 22.25 -11.87
C ASP A 356 6.17 22.63 -10.42
N THR A 357 4.88 22.80 -10.14
CA THR A 357 4.38 23.38 -8.90
C THR A 357 3.19 22.59 -8.37
N ARG A 358 3.10 22.52 -7.05
CA ARG A 358 1.97 21.90 -6.36
C ARG A 358 1.39 22.93 -5.40
N PHE A 359 0.09 23.16 -5.50
CA PHE A 359 -0.63 24.18 -4.74
C PHE A 359 -2.11 23.77 -4.55
N THR A 360 -2.84 24.53 -3.75
CA THR A 360 -4.27 24.31 -3.47
C THR A 360 -5.12 25.42 -4.07
N PHE A 361 -6.38 25.10 -4.36
CA PHE A 361 -7.39 26.09 -4.69
C PHE A 361 -8.14 26.52 -3.42
N ASP A 362 -8.58 27.79 -3.38
CA ASP A 362 -9.37 28.30 -2.26
C ASP A 362 -10.87 28.19 -2.54
N LEU A 363 -11.58 27.47 -1.68
CA LEU A 363 -13.03 27.36 -1.64
C LEU A 363 -13.53 27.95 -0.32
N ASP A 364 -13.71 29.27 -0.30
CA ASP A 364 -14.26 30.04 0.83
C ASP A 364 -13.65 29.62 2.19
N GLY A 365 -12.32 29.62 2.25
CA GLY A 365 -11.59 29.25 3.46
C GLY A 365 -11.17 27.78 3.56
N VAL A 366 -11.66 26.90 2.69
CA VAL A 366 -11.28 25.48 2.60
C VAL A 366 -10.30 25.28 1.44
N ASP A 367 -9.17 24.63 1.70
CA ASP A 367 -8.22 24.28 0.64
C ASP A 367 -8.76 23.05 -0.14
N VAL A 368 -8.88 23.16 -1.45
CA VAL A 368 -9.09 22.02 -2.35
C VAL A 368 -7.71 21.58 -2.84
N GLU A 369 -7.29 20.38 -2.46
CA GLU A 369 -6.00 19.78 -2.81
C GLU A 369 -6.16 18.96 -4.11
N PRO A 370 -5.74 19.49 -5.28
CA PRO A 370 -5.90 18.80 -6.55
C PRO A 370 -4.92 17.62 -6.66
N LEU A 371 -5.41 16.51 -7.22
CA LEU A 371 -4.61 15.33 -7.49
C LEU A 371 -5.07 14.65 -8.78
N LEU A 372 -4.13 14.20 -9.61
CA LEU A 372 -4.45 13.59 -10.91
C LEU A 372 -4.01 12.13 -10.98
N CYS A 373 -4.98 11.22 -11.08
CA CYS A 373 -4.75 9.85 -11.52
C CYS A 373 -3.59 9.16 -10.75
N PHE A 374 -2.55 8.76 -11.49
CA PHE A 374 -1.35 8.08 -11.01
C PHE A 374 -0.64 8.75 -9.82
N GLU A 375 -0.77 10.08 -9.67
CA GLU A 375 -0.17 10.81 -8.53
C GLU A 375 -0.67 10.30 -7.18
N SER A 376 -1.89 9.76 -7.12
CA SER A 376 -2.48 9.24 -5.88
C SER A 376 -1.76 8.02 -5.31
N LEU A 377 -0.99 7.30 -6.13
CA LEU A 377 -0.20 6.15 -5.69
C LEU A 377 1.03 6.57 -4.86
N PHE A 378 1.47 7.82 -4.99
CA PHE A 378 2.69 8.37 -4.38
C PHE A 378 2.33 9.20 -3.14
N ALA A 379 2.58 8.64 -1.95
CA ALA A 379 2.21 9.28 -0.68
C ALA A 379 2.92 10.63 -0.46
N ASP A 380 4.14 10.77 -0.98
CA ASP A 380 4.93 11.99 -0.99
C ASP A 380 4.32 13.08 -1.87
N ASP A 381 3.76 12.70 -3.02
CA ASP A 381 3.10 13.63 -3.94
C ASP A 381 1.77 14.16 -3.39
N VAL A 382 1.06 13.40 -2.55
CA VAL A 382 -0.23 13.84 -1.97
C VAL A 382 -0.05 14.82 -0.81
N ARG A 383 1.13 14.87 -0.19
CA ARG A 383 1.45 15.79 0.93
C ARG A 383 1.76 17.22 0.45
N VAL A 384 1.05 17.71 -0.56
CA VAL A 384 1.29 18.99 -1.25
C VAL A 384 1.28 20.18 -0.31
N THR A 385 0.37 20.18 0.66
CA THR A 385 0.32 21.24 1.68
C THR A 385 0.28 20.63 3.07
N ALA A 386 1.31 20.90 3.87
CA ALA A 386 1.20 20.77 5.34
C ALA A 386 0.37 21.94 5.93
N SER A 387 -0.60 22.46 5.17
CA SER A 387 -1.47 23.57 5.54
C SER A 387 -2.27 23.19 6.78
N ALA A 388 -2.39 24.13 7.71
CA ALA A 388 -3.24 23.97 8.88
C ALA A 388 -4.72 24.25 8.55
N ARG A 389 -5.04 24.74 7.35
CA ARG A 389 -6.41 25.06 6.95
C ARG A 389 -7.24 23.77 6.79
N PRO A 390 -8.58 23.86 6.97
CA PRO A 390 -9.47 22.79 6.58
C PRO A 390 -9.30 22.48 5.09
N SER A 391 -9.29 21.22 4.70
CA SER A 391 -9.10 20.86 3.30
C SER A 391 -9.79 19.57 2.87
N VAL A 392 -9.88 19.38 1.56
CA VAL A 392 -10.37 18.15 0.91
C VAL A 392 -9.43 17.79 -0.24
N ILE A 393 -9.10 16.51 -0.38
CA ILE A 393 -8.35 16.02 -1.54
C ILE A 393 -9.35 15.72 -2.66
N ALA A 394 -9.16 16.37 -3.80
CA ALA A 394 -9.99 16.19 -4.98
C ALA A 394 -9.17 15.49 -6.07
N LEU A 395 -9.48 14.21 -6.25
CA LEU A 395 -8.77 13.32 -7.16
C LEU A 395 -9.61 13.11 -8.43
N ALA A 396 -9.10 13.57 -9.57
CA ALA A 396 -9.71 13.30 -10.87
C ALA A 396 -8.93 12.20 -11.58
N VAL A 397 -9.63 11.19 -12.10
CA VAL A 397 -9.01 10.01 -12.72
C VAL A 397 -9.78 9.57 -13.96
N ASN A 398 -9.07 9.04 -14.95
CA ASN A 398 -9.69 8.43 -16.14
C ASN A 398 -9.48 6.92 -16.15
N ASP A 399 -10.09 6.19 -15.22
CA ASP A 399 -9.92 4.74 -15.12
C ASP A 399 -10.59 3.95 -16.27
N ALA A 400 -11.33 4.64 -17.15
CA ALA A 400 -11.92 4.01 -18.34
C ALA A 400 -10.86 3.46 -19.32
N TRP A 401 -9.61 3.94 -19.23
CA TRP A 401 -8.46 3.37 -19.96
C TRP A 401 -8.22 1.90 -19.64
N PHE A 402 -8.59 1.45 -18.43
CA PHE A 402 -8.33 0.08 -17.95
C PHE A 402 -9.41 -0.93 -18.35
N GLY A 403 -10.47 -0.48 -19.04
CA GLY A 403 -11.62 -1.31 -19.42
C GLY A 403 -12.32 -1.94 -18.22
N LYS A 404 -13.21 -2.91 -18.46
CA LYS A 404 -13.91 -3.66 -17.41
C LYS A 404 -12.96 -4.62 -16.70
N SER A 405 -12.15 -4.10 -15.79
CA SER A 405 -11.13 -4.83 -15.03
C SER A 405 -11.13 -4.45 -13.55
N VAL A 406 -10.27 -5.08 -12.76
CA VAL A 406 -10.07 -4.78 -11.33
C VAL A 406 -9.24 -3.51 -11.09
N ALA A 407 -8.60 -2.94 -12.11
CA ALA A 407 -7.70 -1.80 -11.94
C ALA A 407 -8.32 -0.59 -11.22
N PRO A 408 -9.58 -0.17 -11.51
CA PRO A 408 -10.19 0.97 -10.83
C PRO A 408 -10.46 0.71 -9.35
N GLU A 409 -10.75 -0.55 -8.98
CA GLU A 409 -10.88 -0.99 -7.59
C GLU A 409 -9.53 -0.89 -6.87
N LEU A 410 -8.47 -1.38 -7.52
CA LEU A 410 -7.10 -1.28 -7.00
C LEU A 410 -6.63 0.16 -6.88
N HIS A 411 -7.11 1.07 -7.72
CA HIS A 411 -6.71 2.48 -7.69
C HIS A 411 -7.39 3.18 -6.50
N ASN A 412 -8.70 2.94 -6.32
CA ASN A 412 -9.49 3.50 -5.22
C ASN A 412 -9.00 3.06 -3.83
N LEU A 413 -8.51 1.83 -3.66
CA LEU A 413 -8.08 1.36 -2.32
C LEU A 413 -6.97 2.25 -1.74
N VAL A 414 -6.07 2.76 -2.60
CA VAL A 414 -4.95 3.60 -2.16
C VAL A 414 -5.45 4.95 -1.67
N SER A 415 -6.58 5.43 -2.17
CA SER A 415 -7.19 6.67 -1.71
C SER A 415 -7.68 6.60 -0.26
N ALA A 416 -8.03 5.41 0.25
CA ALA A 416 -8.30 5.23 1.68
C ALA A 416 -7.05 5.52 2.52
N PHE A 417 -5.86 5.10 2.06
CA PHE A 417 -4.59 5.46 2.70
C PHE A 417 -4.35 6.95 2.63
N ARG A 418 -4.49 7.56 1.44
CA ARG A 418 -4.30 9.02 1.26
C ARG A 418 -5.19 9.83 2.19
N ALA A 419 -6.43 9.39 2.42
CA ALA A 419 -7.35 10.02 3.36
C ALA A 419 -6.82 9.99 4.80
N VAL A 420 -6.38 8.83 5.27
CA VAL A 420 -5.93 8.64 6.66
C VAL A 420 -4.55 9.24 6.92
N GLU A 421 -3.62 9.06 6.00
CA GLU A 421 -2.27 9.65 6.02
C GLU A 421 -2.31 11.17 6.22
N ASN A 422 -3.26 11.82 5.55
CA ASN A 422 -3.42 13.27 5.57
C ASN A 422 -4.48 13.76 6.56
N ARG A 423 -5.28 12.86 7.14
CA ARG A 423 -6.49 13.16 7.91
C ARG A 423 -7.39 14.13 7.13
N ARG A 424 -7.66 13.81 5.86
CA ARG A 424 -8.53 14.59 4.97
C ARG A 424 -9.49 13.68 4.24
N PRO A 425 -10.72 14.14 3.97
CA PRO A 425 -11.59 13.42 3.06
C PRO A 425 -11.01 13.46 1.65
N VAL A 426 -11.30 12.40 0.88
CA VAL A 426 -10.91 12.28 -0.52
C VAL A 426 -12.17 12.12 -1.35
N VAL A 427 -12.37 13.00 -2.33
CA VAL A 427 -13.41 12.86 -3.36
C VAL A 427 -12.76 12.46 -4.67
N ILE A 428 -13.15 11.30 -5.19
CA ILE A 428 -12.60 10.73 -6.41
C ILE A 428 -13.67 10.79 -7.47
N ALA A 429 -13.44 11.58 -8.51
CA ALA A 429 -14.22 11.57 -9.73
C ALA A 429 -13.50 10.72 -10.78
N SER A 430 -14.01 9.51 -11.00
CA SER A 430 -13.50 8.58 -12.00
C SER A 430 -14.41 8.59 -13.22
N ASN A 431 -13.83 8.63 -14.42
CA ASN A 431 -14.61 8.59 -15.66
C ASN A 431 -15.36 7.26 -15.81
N GLY A 432 -14.64 6.14 -15.80
CA GLY A 432 -15.20 4.79 -15.90
C GLY A 432 -15.63 4.20 -14.57
N GLY A 433 -15.35 4.87 -13.44
CA GLY A 433 -15.73 4.42 -12.12
C GLY A 433 -14.86 3.32 -11.51
N PRO A 434 -15.04 3.05 -10.20
CA PRO A 434 -16.05 3.68 -9.36
C PRO A 434 -15.55 5.02 -8.80
N SER A 435 -16.33 6.09 -9.02
CA SER A 435 -16.21 7.31 -8.22
C SER A 435 -16.54 6.99 -6.78
N THR A 436 -15.74 7.52 -5.85
CA THR A 436 -15.85 7.20 -4.42
C THR A 436 -15.54 8.42 -3.58
N ILE A 437 -16.27 8.61 -2.48
CA ILE A 437 -15.97 9.61 -1.46
C ILE A 437 -15.55 8.88 -0.19
N PHE A 438 -14.37 9.23 0.32
CA PHE A 438 -13.82 8.75 1.58
C PHE A 438 -13.84 9.88 2.63
N ASP A 439 -14.20 9.55 3.88
CA ASP A 439 -13.96 10.48 4.98
C ASP A 439 -12.48 10.44 5.44
N ALA A 440 -12.10 11.32 6.37
CA ALA A 440 -10.73 11.42 6.88
C ALA A 440 -10.24 10.18 7.65
N SER A 441 -11.10 9.19 7.89
CA SER A 441 -10.75 7.89 8.49
C SER A 441 -10.50 6.80 7.45
N GLY A 442 -10.64 7.11 6.16
CA GLY A 442 -10.51 6.15 5.06
C GLY A 442 -11.77 5.32 4.85
N ARG A 443 -12.88 5.66 5.52
CA ARG A 443 -14.16 4.98 5.32
C ARG A 443 -14.86 5.52 4.09
N VAL A 444 -15.38 4.63 3.26
CA VAL A 444 -16.25 4.96 2.12
C VAL A 444 -17.57 5.52 2.64
N VAL A 445 -17.92 6.75 2.27
CA VAL A 445 -19.19 7.40 2.62
C VAL A 445 -20.19 7.43 1.46
N ALA A 446 -19.70 7.40 0.22
CA ALA A 446 -20.52 7.24 -0.98
C ALA A 446 -19.69 6.61 -2.09
N ARG A 447 -20.32 5.80 -2.95
CA ARG A 447 -19.65 5.05 -4.01
C ARG A 447 -20.59 4.79 -5.19
N ALA A 448 -20.12 5.08 -6.39
CA ALA A 448 -20.82 4.77 -7.64
C ALA A 448 -20.55 3.32 -8.07
N ARG A 449 -21.39 2.78 -8.95
CA ARG A 449 -21.09 1.53 -9.66
C ARG A 449 -20.12 1.80 -10.80
N SER A 450 -19.16 0.91 -11.04
CA SER A 450 -18.22 1.06 -12.16
C SER A 450 -18.92 0.87 -13.51
N PHE A 451 -18.44 1.57 -14.53
CA PHE A 451 -18.82 1.48 -15.93
C PHE A 451 -20.28 1.84 -16.25
N GLU A 452 -20.87 2.72 -15.44
CA GLU A 452 -22.21 3.29 -15.63
C GLU A 452 -22.19 4.80 -15.33
N PRO A 453 -22.97 5.65 -16.04
CA PRO A 453 -23.09 7.06 -15.68
C PRO A 453 -23.75 7.25 -14.31
N ASP A 454 -23.12 8.01 -13.42
CA ASP A 454 -23.63 8.22 -12.05
C ASP A 454 -23.13 9.55 -11.44
N VAL A 455 -23.76 9.95 -10.34
CA VAL A 455 -23.36 11.07 -9.50
C VAL A 455 -23.49 10.66 -8.04
N ILE A 456 -22.41 10.79 -7.29
CA ILE A 456 -22.43 10.57 -5.85
C ILE A 456 -22.20 11.87 -5.10
N VAL A 457 -22.89 12.03 -3.97
CA VAL A 457 -22.84 13.23 -3.14
C VAL A 457 -22.76 12.81 -1.68
N ALA A 458 -21.85 13.43 -0.92
CA ALA A 458 -21.76 13.23 0.52
C ALA A 458 -21.28 14.48 1.24
N ALA A 459 -21.66 14.61 2.52
CA ALA A 459 -21.05 15.59 3.41
C ALA A 459 -19.85 14.96 4.12
N VAL A 460 -18.70 15.63 4.05
CA VAL A 460 -17.44 15.22 4.67
C VAL A 460 -16.94 16.28 5.65
N ARG A 461 -16.06 15.90 6.58
CA ARG A 461 -15.44 16.82 7.55
C ARG A 461 -14.03 17.17 7.10
N VAL A 462 -13.74 18.46 7.02
CA VAL A 462 -12.50 18.98 6.39
C VAL A 462 -11.48 19.51 7.39
N ASP A 463 -11.85 19.67 8.65
CA ASP A 463 -11.08 20.30 9.74
C ASP A 463 -10.46 19.30 10.73
N VAL A 464 -10.30 18.03 10.32
CA VAL A 464 -9.66 17.01 11.16
C VAL A 464 -8.19 17.38 11.41
N PRO A 465 -7.66 17.31 12.64
CA PRO A 465 -6.25 17.61 12.90
C PRO A 465 -5.31 16.68 12.13
N ALA A 466 -4.26 17.25 11.52
CA ALA A 466 -3.25 16.50 10.79
C ALA A 466 -2.44 15.56 11.70
N GLY A 467 -2.21 14.32 11.23
CA GLY A 467 -1.37 13.35 11.90
C GLY A 467 0.14 13.55 11.68
N PRO A 468 1.00 12.82 12.41
CA PRO A 468 2.45 12.82 12.23
C PRO A 468 2.92 12.61 10.79
N TYR A 469 2.30 11.67 10.07
CA TYR A 469 2.73 11.31 8.72
C TYR A 469 2.57 12.48 7.73
N ARG A 470 1.47 13.25 7.80
CA ARG A 470 1.32 14.47 6.97
C ARG A 470 2.47 15.46 7.19
N ARG A 471 2.97 15.59 8.41
CA ARG A 471 4.03 16.55 8.75
C ARG A 471 5.41 16.07 8.32
N TRP A 472 5.74 14.82 8.62
CA TRP A 472 7.11 14.30 8.48
C TRP A 472 7.30 13.35 7.30
N GLY A 473 6.22 12.87 6.68
CA GLY A 473 6.24 11.92 5.58
C GLY A 473 7.10 10.70 5.90
N ASP A 474 7.94 10.34 4.94
CA ASP A 474 8.77 9.14 4.99
C ASP A 474 9.88 9.17 6.04
N ALA A 475 10.15 10.32 6.67
CA ALA A 475 11.08 10.36 7.80
C ALA A 475 10.62 9.45 8.96
N VAL A 476 9.31 9.26 9.14
CA VAL A 476 8.76 8.38 10.19
C VAL A 476 9.08 6.90 9.91
N PRO A 477 8.67 6.31 8.77
CA PRO A 477 8.98 4.91 8.49
C PRO A 477 10.48 4.64 8.33
N LEU A 478 11.26 5.58 7.77
CA LEU A 478 12.73 5.43 7.72
C LEU A 478 13.34 5.43 9.12
N GLY A 479 12.88 6.31 10.02
CA GLY A 479 13.28 6.32 11.41
C GLY A 479 12.94 5.02 12.15
N LEU A 480 11.77 4.43 11.88
CA LEU A 480 11.37 3.12 12.41
C LEU A 480 12.34 2.02 11.94
N ILE A 481 12.67 1.96 10.65
CA ILE A 481 13.60 0.97 10.10
C ILE A 481 14.97 1.10 10.77
N VAL A 482 15.54 2.31 10.80
CA VAL A 482 16.86 2.57 11.41
C VAL A 482 16.87 2.16 12.88
N THR A 483 15.85 2.58 13.64
CA THR A 483 15.74 2.24 15.07
C THR A 483 15.62 0.73 15.28
N THR A 484 14.82 0.05 14.45
CA THR A 484 14.62 -1.41 14.50
C THR A 484 15.93 -2.16 14.24
N VAL A 485 16.71 -1.71 13.25
CA VAL A 485 18.04 -2.25 12.96
C VAL A 485 18.96 -2.04 14.15
N LEU A 486 19.10 -0.81 14.66
CA LEU A 486 19.99 -0.50 15.78
C LEU A 486 19.65 -1.32 17.04
N LEU A 487 18.38 -1.35 17.44
CA LEU A 487 17.93 -2.07 18.65
C LEU A 487 18.16 -3.59 18.54
N SER A 488 18.05 -4.15 17.32
CA SER A 488 18.32 -5.57 17.08
C SER A 488 19.78 -5.94 17.39
N PHE A 489 20.73 -5.01 17.25
CA PHE A 489 22.15 -5.23 17.52
C PHE A 489 22.61 -4.82 18.94
N VAL A 490 21.85 -4.00 19.68
CA VAL A 490 22.20 -3.59 21.06
C VAL A 490 22.05 -4.74 22.08
N GLY A 491 20.97 -5.53 21.99
CA GLY A 491 20.72 -6.67 22.89
C GLY A 491 21.85 -7.72 22.95
N PRO A 492 22.44 -8.17 21.81
CA PRO A 492 23.59 -9.07 21.79
C PRO A 492 24.82 -8.56 22.56
N PHE A 493 25.11 -7.25 22.51
CA PHE A 493 26.24 -6.67 23.24
C PHE A 493 26.00 -6.66 24.76
N ALA A 494 24.76 -6.36 25.18
CA ALA A 494 24.38 -6.39 26.59
C ALA A 494 24.37 -7.82 27.16
N GLU A 495 23.84 -8.79 26.42
CA GLU A 495 23.85 -10.21 26.81
C GLU A 495 25.27 -10.80 26.84
N ARG A 496 26.13 -10.47 25.86
CA ARG A 496 27.54 -10.89 25.89
C ARG A 496 28.28 -10.32 27.10
N ARG A 497 28.02 -9.06 27.46
CA ARG A 497 28.60 -8.43 28.67
C ARG A 497 28.07 -9.08 29.96
N ARG A 498 26.78 -9.37 30.06
CA ARG A 498 26.19 -10.07 31.22
C ARG A 498 26.70 -11.50 31.34
N SER A 499 26.79 -12.23 30.22
CA SER A 499 27.35 -13.58 30.19
C SER A 499 28.82 -13.57 30.60
N ALA A 500 29.63 -12.65 30.06
CA ALA A 500 31.03 -12.50 30.44
C ALA A 500 31.19 -12.15 31.94
N ALA A 501 30.38 -11.22 32.46
CA ALA A 501 30.36 -10.88 33.87
C ALA A 501 29.96 -12.07 34.76
N SER A 502 28.95 -12.86 34.34
CA SER A 502 28.52 -14.06 35.07
C SER A 502 29.59 -15.18 35.07
N THR A 503 30.32 -15.34 33.97
CA THR A 503 31.43 -16.29 33.87
C THR A 503 32.60 -15.86 34.77
N VAL A 504 32.92 -14.57 34.81
CA VAL A 504 33.96 -14.02 35.70
C VAL A 504 33.57 -14.18 37.18
N LEU A 505 32.31 -13.94 37.54
CA LEU A 505 31.81 -14.14 38.90
C LEU A 505 31.86 -15.62 39.32
N ARG A 506 31.49 -16.55 38.43
CA ARG A 506 31.62 -18.00 38.68
C ARG A 506 33.08 -18.43 38.85
N ALA A 507 33.98 -17.92 38.01
CA ALA A 507 35.41 -18.20 38.12
C ALA A 507 36.00 -17.68 39.44
N LYS A 508 35.64 -16.46 39.87
CA LYS A 508 36.06 -15.91 41.18
C LYS A 508 35.52 -16.73 42.36
N ALA A 509 34.26 -17.18 42.29
CA ALA A 509 33.68 -18.03 43.32
C ALA A 509 34.39 -19.39 43.43
N GLN A 510 34.78 -20.00 42.29
CA GLN A 510 35.54 -21.25 42.27
C GLN A 510 36.96 -21.10 42.86
N LEU A 511 37.65 -20.01 42.53
CA LEU A 511 38.97 -19.69 43.11
C LEU A 511 38.89 -19.48 44.63
N SER A 512 37.89 -18.73 45.11
CA SER A 512 37.68 -18.52 46.54
C SER A 512 37.36 -19.83 47.29
N CYS A 513 36.63 -20.75 46.67
CA CYS A 513 36.36 -22.08 47.24
C CYS A 513 37.64 -22.92 47.33
N ALA A 514 38.48 -22.90 46.29
CA ALA A 514 39.75 -23.63 46.25
C ALA A 514 40.76 -23.11 47.29
N ASP A 515 40.83 -21.79 47.50
CA ASP A 515 41.67 -21.19 48.54
C ASP A 515 41.19 -21.53 49.96
N HIS A 516 39.87 -21.59 50.17
CA HIS A 516 39.28 -22.01 51.44
C HIS A 516 39.56 -23.50 51.74
N GLU A 517 39.52 -24.38 50.75
CA GLU A 517 39.92 -25.78 50.91
C GLU A 517 41.43 -25.96 51.15
N ARG A 518 42.28 -25.15 50.51
CA ARG A 518 43.73 -25.14 50.78
C ARG A 518 44.03 -24.70 52.22
N SER A 519 43.36 -23.66 52.70
CA SER A 519 43.47 -23.18 54.08
C SER A 519 43.04 -24.23 55.12
N LYS A 520 41.95 -24.98 54.84
CA LYS A 520 41.53 -26.10 55.69
C LYS A 520 42.53 -27.26 55.70
N ARG A 521 43.14 -27.58 54.56
CA ARG A 521 44.18 -28.61 54.48
C ARG A 521 45.46 -28.22 55.20
N SER A 522 45.88 -26.96 55.12
CA SER A 522 47.08 -26.48 55.85
C SER A 522 46.88 -26.46 57.37
N ALA A 523 45.66 -26.19 57.84
CA ALA A 523 45.31 -26.22 59.27
C ALA A 523 45.25 -27.65 59.86
N HIS A 524 44.97 -28.67 59.04
CA HIS A 524 45.01 -30.07 59.47
C HIS A 524 46.43 -30.68 59.48
N THR A 525 47.35 -30.17 58.66
CA THR A 525 48.75 -30.61 58.69
C THR A 525 49.59 -29.98 59.80
N SER A 526 49.05 -29.00 60.53
CA SER A 526 49.73 -28.37 61.68
C SER A 526 49.24 -28.87 63.04
N SER A 527 48.38 -29.89 63.07
CA SER A 527 47.82 -30.49 64.30
C SER A 527 48.11 -31.99 64.45
N SER A 528 49.14 -32.49 63.77
CA SER A 528 49.76 -33.81 63.95
C SER A 528 51.23 -33.61 64.25
#